data_AF-A0A1G8V930-F1
#
_entry.id   AF-A0A1G8V930-F1
#
_cell.length_a   1.000
_cell.length_b   1.000
_cell.length_c   1.000
_cell.angle_alpha   90.00
_cell.angle_beta   90.00
_cell.angle_gamma   90.00
#
_symmetry.space_group_name_H-M   'P 1'
#
loop_
_entity.id
_entity.type
_entity.pdbx_description
1 polymer ?
#
loop_
_entity_poly.entity_id
_entity_poly.type
_entity_poly.pdbx_seq_one_letter_code
_entity_poly.pdbx_strand_id
1 'polypeptide(L)'
;MDGRFGGLVLGRDGHEDDIPLYQHQGGGVFAIVGMMQGGEYILSAEATKLHLPRLNEINSEKGTPLNFSPSPQSAVIDTNLMAPYGGLWVAYGGQFIVNRFATAKYFDELEKLNVSSTVERLRTVDHDQHD
;
A
#
# COMPACT_ATOMS: atom_id res chain seq x y z
N MET A 1 -11.09 -4.09 -4.59
CA MET A 1 -11.09 -3.22 -3.39
C MET A 1 -10.21 -2.00 -3.67
N ASP A 2 -10.44 -0.85 -3.01
CA ASP A 2 -9.63 0.36 -3.24
C ASP A 2 -8.35 0.31 -2.40
N GLY A 3 -7.18 0.35 -3.04
CA GLY A 3 -5.86 0.36 -2.40
C GLY A 3 -5.08 1.66 -2.59
N ARG A 4 -5.69 2.69 -3.17
CA ARG A 4 -5.00 3.92 -3.59
C ARG A 4 -4.45 4.76 -2.42
N PHE A 5 -5.03 4.62 -1.23
CA PHE A 5 -4.58 5.30 -0.01
C PHE A 5 -3.50 4.54 0.75
N GLY A 6 -3.17 3.33 0.31
CA GLY A 6 -2.24 2.47 1.00
C GLY A 6 -2.83 1.80 2.24
N GLY A 7 -2.05 0.90 2.84
CA GLY A 7 -2.44 0.10 3.98
C GLY A 7 -1.80 -1.28 3.97
N LEU A 8 -1.95 -1.97 5.11
CA LEU A 8 -1.56 -3.37 5.26
C LEU A 8 -2.53 -4.26 4.50
N VAL A 9 -1.99 -5.13 3.66
CA VAL A 9 -2.79 -6.14 2.96
C VAL A 9 -2.86 -7.40 3.82
N LEU A 10 -4.07 -7.80 4.19
CA LEU A 10 -4.33 -9.01 4.96
C LEU A 10 -5.01 -10.08 4.10
N GLY A 11 -4.74 -11.35 4.43
CA GLY A 11 -5.24 -12.50 3.68
C GLY A 11 -4.37 -12.82 2.48
N ARG A 12 -4.59 -14.01 1.91
CA ARG A 12 -3.87 -14.48 0.72
C ARG A 12 -2.35 -14.55 0.93
N ASP A 13 -1.98 -15.19 2.03
CA ASP A 13 -0.60 -15.33 2.51
C ASP A 13 0.12 -16.52 1.84
N GLY A 14 -0.63 -17.33 1.09
CA GLY A 14 -0.17 -18.52 0.38
C GLY A 14 0.71 -18.20 -0.82
N HIS A 15 1.57 -19.15 -1.18
CA HIS A 15 2.54 -18.99 -2.27
C HIS A 15 1.90 -18.91 -3.68
N GLU A 16 0.64 -19.30 -3.81
CA GLU A 16 -0.16 -19.23 -5.04
C GLU A 16 -1.31 -18.21 -4.97
N ASP A 17 -1.40 -17.44 -3.88
CA ASP A 17 -2.51 -16.50 -3.64
C ASP A 17 -2.16 -15.05 -4.02
N ASP A 18 -1.48 -14.86 -5.14
CA ASP A 18 -1.11 -13.52 -5.59
C ASP A 18 -2.37 -12.65 -5.83
N ILE A 19 -2.30 -11.42 -5.34
CA ILE A 19 -3.36 -10.42 -5.46
C ILE A 19 -3.04 -9.51 -6.65
N PRO A 20 -3.88 -9.49 -7.71
CA PRO A 20 -3.63 -8.64 -8.87
C PRO A 20 -3.86 -7.16 -8.53
N LEU A 21 -2.95 -6.32 -9.02
CA LEU A 21 -3.02 -4.87 -8.93
C LEU A 21 -3.57 -4.32 -10.23
N TYR A 22 -4.72 -3.66 -10.16
CA TYR A 22 -5.37 -3.02 -11.29
C TYR A 22 -5.14 -1.52 -11.27
N GLN A 23 -4.75 -0.96 -12.42
CA GLN A 23 -4.60 0.47 -12.61
C GLN A 23 -5.51 0.94 -13.76
N HIS A 24 -6.23 2.02 -13.55
CA HIS A 24 -7.06 2.63 -14.58
C HIS A 24 -6.19 3.33 -15.64
N GLN A 25 -6.39 3.00 -16.92
CA GLN A 25 -5.63 3.52 -18.06
C GLN A 25 -6.41 4.56 -18.89
N GLY A 26 -7.62 4.95 -18.44
CA GLY A 26 -8.53 5.79 -19.21
C GLY A 26 -9.56 4.98 -20.00
N GLY A 27 -10.64 5.64 -20.44
CA GLY A 27 -11.68 5.00 -21.25
C GLY A 27 -12.41 3.83 -20.58
N GLY A 28 -12.38 3.73 -19.24
CA GLY A 28 -12.94 2.59 -18.50
C GLY A 28 -12.08 1.33 -18.54
N VAL A 29 -10.87 1.40 -19.09
CA VAL A 29 -9.93 0.28 -19.19
C VAL A 29 -9.08 0.19 -17.93
N PHE A 30 -8.94 -1.04 -17.41
CA PHE A 30 -8.03 -1.38 -16.33
C PHE A 30 -6.97 -2.36 -16.83
N ALA A 31 -5.72 -2.14 -16.44
CA ALA A 31 -4.62 -3.05 -16.72
C ALA A 31 -4.09 -3.65 -15.42
N ILE A 32 -3.66 -4.91 -15.48
CA ILE A 32 -2.86 -5.51 -14.40
C ILE A 32 -1.46 -4.92 -14.48
N VAL A 33 -1.01 -4.30 -13.39
CA VAL A 33 0.30 -3.62 -13.32
C VAL A 33 1.28 -4.30 -12.38
N GLY A 34 0.84 -5.35 -11.68
CA GLY A 34 1.66 -6.12 -10.79
C GLY A 34 0.85 -7.12 -9.99
N MET A 35 1.58 -7.88 -9.18
CA MET A 35 1.05 -8.81 -8.20
C MET A 35 1.60 -8.44 -6.83
N MET A 36 0.87 -8.77 -5.78
CA MET A 36 1.32 -8.60 -4.40
C MET A 36 0.76 -9.72 -3.51
N GLN A 37 1.28 -9.85 -2.30
CA GLN A 37 0.91 -10.92 -1.37
C GLN A 37 0.37 -10.38 -0.05
N GLY A 38 -0.37 -11.24 0.66
CA GLY A 38 -0.71 -11.01 2.06
C GLY A 38 0.51 -10.70 2.92
N GLY A 39 0.37 -9.71 3.80
CA GLY A 39 1.43 -9.22 4.69
C GLY A 39 2.30 -8.12 4.08
N GLU A 40 2.14 -7.77 2.81
CA GLU A 40 2.79 -6.60 2.20
C GLU A 40 2.03 -5.31 2.53
N TYR A 41 2.73 -4.18 2.49
CA TYR A 41 2.15 -2.86 2.75
C TYR A 41 2.21 -1.99 1.50
N ILE A 42 1.10 -1.37 1.13
CA ILE A 42 1.03 -0.41 0.03
C ILE A 42 1.19 1.00 0.61
N LEU A 43 2.13 1.79 0.12
CA LEU A 43 2.21 3.22 0.41
C LEU A 43 1.37 4.02 -0.59
N SER A 44 0.81 5.13 -0.14
CA SER A 44 0.24 6.16 -1.01
C SER A 44 1.30 6.72 -1.97
N ALA A 45 0.84 7.35 -3.05
CA ALA A 45 1.75 7.96 -4.02
C ALA A 45 2.55 9.12 -3.41
N GLU A 46 1.95 9.81 -2.45
CA GLU A 46 2.52 10.91 -1.70
C GLU A 46 3.66 10.43 -0.81
N ALA A 47 3.41 9.42 0.03
CA ALA A 47 4.43 8.84 0.90
C ALA A 47 5.60 8.26 0.10
N THR A 48 5.29 7.65 -1.05
CA THR A 48 6.32 7.16 -1.96
C THR A 48 7.22 8.29 -2.45
N LYS A 49 6.64 9.40 -2.92
CA LYS A 49 7.43 10.55 -3.42
C LYS A 49 8.28 11.18 -2.34
N LEU A 50 7.74 11.36 -1.13
CA LEU A 50 8.44 12.04 -0.02
C LEU A 50 9.55 11.18 0.60
N HIS A 51 9.35 9.86 0.65
CA HIS A 51 10.19 8.97 1.46
C HIS A 51 10.90 7.87 0.66
N LEU A 52 10.94 7.96 -0.67
CA LEU A 52 11.51 6.92 -1.54
C LEU A 52 12.87 6.37 -1.09
N PRO A 53 13.87 7.20 -0.68
CA PRO A 53 15.16 6.67 -0.22
C PRO A 53 15.00 5.75 1.00
N ARG A 54 14.22 6.18 2.00
CA ARG A 54 13.96 5.42 3.22
C ARG A 54 13.14 4.17 2.95
N LEU A 55 12.16 4.24 2.05
CA LEU A 55 11.36 3.10 1.64
C LEU A 55 12.22 2.03 0.96
N ASN A 56 13.19 2.43 0.14
CA ASN A 56 14.15 1.49 -0.46
C ASN A 56 15.03 0.82 0.58
N GLU A 57 15.49 1.55 1.60
CA GLU A 57 16.23 0.96 2.73
C GLU A 57 15.37 -0.06 3.49
N ILE A 58 14.16 0.31 3.88
CA ILE A 58 13.22 -0.58 4.58
C ILE A 58 12.95 -1.84 3.74
N ASN A 59 12.67 -1.67 2.46
CA ASN A 59 12.30 -2.77 1.57
C ASN A 59 13.48 -3.70 1.21
N SER A 60 14.70 -3.37 1.63
CA SER A 60 15.85 -4.25 1.50
C SER A 60 15.82 -5.42 2.50
N GLU A 61 14.98 -5.34 3.55
CA GLU A 61 14.84 -6.38 4.57
C GLU A 61 14.47 -7.74 3.96
N LYS A 62 15.09 -8.80 4.50
CA LYS A 62 14.85 -10.21 4.15
C LYS A 62 14.78 -11.02 5.44
N GLY A 63 14.05 -12.14 5.42
CA GLY A 63 14.05 -13.07 6.54
C GLY A 63 12.76 -13.87 6.63
N THR A 64 12.44 -14.29 7.85
CA THR A 64 11.17 -14.95 8.18
C THR A 64 10.16 -13.89 8.60
N PRO A 65 8.90 -13.95 8.12
CA PRO A 65 7.87 -13.01 8.56
C PRO A 65 7.71 -13.09 10.07
N LEU A 66 7.81 -11.95 10.74
CA LEU A 66 7.45 -11.84 12.16
C LEU A 66 5.93 -11.77 12.25
N ASN A 67 5.36 -12.47 13.23
CA ASN A 67 3.97 -12.25 13.59
C ASN A 67 3.86 -10.87 14.22
N PHE A 68 3.14 -9.98 13.57
CA PHE A 68 2.72 -8.71 14.15
C PHE A 68 1.21 -8.58 13.98
N SER A 69 0.59 -7.80 14.86
CA SER A 69 -0.85 -7.56 14.82
C SER A 69 -1.09 -6.08 14.60
N PRO A 70 -1.79 -5.68 13.53
CA PRO A 70 -2.14 -4.28 13.32
C PRO A 70 -3.05 -3.80 14.45
N SER A 71 -2.98 -2.49 14.75
CA SER A 71 -3.89 -1.89 15.70
C SER A 71 -5.30 -1.74 15.08
N PRO A 72 -6.37 -1.59 15.88
CA PRO A 72 -7.70 -1.29 15.35
C PRO A 72 -7.79 0.02 14.55
N GLN A 73 -6.82 0.92 14.69
CA GLN A 73 -6.76 2.19 13.97
C GLN A 73 -5.94 2.11 12.69
N SER A 74 -5.29 0.97 12.46
CA SER A 74 -4.38 0.80 11.33
C SER A 74 -5.15 0.73 10.01
N ALA A 75 -4.56 1.29 8.95
CA ALA A 75 -5.14 1.20 7.62
C ALA A 75 -4.94 -0.23 7.07
N VAL A 76 -6.03 -0.99 6.96
CA VAL A 76 -6.02 -2.39 6.56
C VAL A 76 -6.88 -2.61 5.31
N ILE A 77 -6.36 -3.40 4.38
CA ILE A 77 -7.02 -3.87 3.17
C ILE A 77 -7.19 -5.39 3.32
N ASP A 78 -8.37 -5.81 3.79
CA ASP A 78 -8.67 -7.24 3.99
C ASP A 78 -9.11 -7.89 2.67
N THR A 79 -8.21 -8.65 2.07
CA THR A 79 -8.42 -9.30 0.78
C THR A 79 -9.25 -10.57 0.86
N ASN A 80 -9.49 -11.10 2.07
CA ASN A 80 -10.40 -12.23 2.27
C ASN A 80 -11.86 -11.85 1.98
N LEU A 81 -12.17 -10.55 2.03
CA LEU A 81 -13.50 -10.01 1.74
C LEU A 81 -13.74 -9.82 0.23
N MET A 82 -12.73 -10.07 -0.61
CA MET A 82 -12.88 -9.95 -2.06
C MET A 82 -13.53 -11.18 -2.67
N ALA A 83 -14.32 -10.98 -3.72
CA ALA A 83 -14.79 -12.06 -4.57
C ALA A 83 -13.61 -12.87 -5.16
N PRO A 84 -13.84 -14.13 -5.58
CA PRO A 84 -12.86 -14.88 -6.35
C PRO A 84 -12.30 -14.06 -7.51
N TYR A 85 -10.99 -14.11 -7.71
CA TYR A 85 -10.26 -13.32 -8.72
C TYR A 85 -10.31 -11.79 -8.53
N GLY A 86 -10.87 -11.31 -7.42
CA GLY A 86 -10.81 -9.90 -7.05
C GLY A 86 -9.37 -9.43 -6.85
N GLY A 87 -9.14 -8.15 -7.13
CA GLY A 87 -7.85 -7.48 -6.95
C GLY A 87 -7.97 -6.08 -6.36
N LEU A 88 -6.82 -5.43 -6.26
CA LEU A 88 -6.68 -4.12 -5.65
C LEU A 88 -6.57 -3.06 -6.73
N TRP A 89 -7.41 -2.03 -6.63
CA TRP A 89 -7.29 -0.85 -7.46
C TRP A 89 -6.21 0.06 -6.89
N VAL A 90 -5.13 0.26 -7.65
CA VAL A 90 -3.99 1.10 -7.29
C VAL A 90 -3.97 2.39 -8.12
N ALA A 91 -3.31 3.41 -7.57
CA ALA A 91 -3.18 4.71 -8.19
C ALA A 91 -2.21 4.66 -9.37
N TYR A 92 -2.33 5.64 -10.27
CA TYR A 92 -1.43 5.75 -11.41
C TYR A 92 -0.01 6.16 -10.98
N GLY A 93 0.99 5.38 -11.37
CA GLY A 93 2.41 5.78 -11.46
C GLY A 93 3.09 6.27 -10.18
N GLY A 94 2.72 5.80 -8.98
CA GLY A 94 3.35 6.36 -7.79
C GLY A 94 3.29 5.59 -6.48
N GLN A 95 2.59 4.47 -6.36
CA GLN A 95 2.57 3.71 -5.10
C GLN A 95 3.79 2.79 -4.98
N PHE A 96 4.24 2.58 -3.76
CA PHE A 96 5.35 1.70 -3.42
C PHE A 96 4.83 0.52 -2.59
N ILE A 97 5.29 -0.69 -2.89
CA ILE A 97 4.93 -1.89 -2.15
C ILE A 97 6.12 -2.34 -1.32
N VAL A 98 5.91 -2.39 -0.01
CA VAL A 98 6.90 -2.88 0.95
C VAL A 98 6.65 -4.37 1.17
N ASN A 99 7.70 -5.16 0.98
CA ASN A 99 7.64 -6.60 1.13
C ASN A 99 7.23 -7.00 2.56
N ARG A 100 6.69 -8.22 2.71
CA ARG A 100 6.15 -8.71 3.99
C ARG A 100 7.15 -8.77 5.15
N PHE A 101 8.44 -8.98 4.87
CA PHE A 101 9.47 -9.05 5.92
C PHE A 101 9.75 -7.66 6.48
N ALA A 102 9.91 -6.69 5.59
CA ALA A 102 10.05 -5.28 5.92
C ALA A 102 8.79 -4.76 6.63
N THR A 103 7.62 -5.11 6.12
CA THR A 103 6.33 -4.71 6.69
C THR A 103 6.22 -5.17 8.14
N ALA A 104 6.51 -6.44 8.42
CA ALA A 104 6.40 -6.98 9.77
C ALA A 104 7.35 -6.30 10.79
N LYS A 105 8.52 -5.85 10.34
CA LYS A 105 9.52 -5.21 11.18
C LYS A 105 9.29 -3.71 11.37
N TYR A 106 8.82 -3.03 10.34
CA TYR A 106 8.72 -1.56 10.28
C TYR A 106 7.29 -1.04 10.24
N PHE A 107 6.29 -1.87 10.58
CA PHE A 107 4.88 -1.55 10.42
C PHE A 107 4.49 -0.16 10.94
N ASP A 108 4.84 0.14 12.20
CA ASP A 108 4.53 1.44 12.82
C ASP A 108 5.18 2.62 12.10
N GLU A 109 6.38 2.43 11.53
CA GLU A 109 7.07 3.44 10.74
C GLU A 109 6.35 3.66 9.41
N LEU A 110 5.98 2.57 8.72
CA LEU A 110 5.24 2.62 7.46
C LEU A 110 3.89 3.31 7.60
N GLU A 111 3.14 2.99 8.66
CA GLU A 111 1.87 3.66 8.95
C GLU A 111 2.05 5.16 9.16
N LYS A 112 3.05 5.56 9.94
CA LYS A 112 3.35 6.97 10.19
C LYS A 112 3.70 7.70 8.89
N LEU A 113 4.60 7.14 8.09
CA LEU A 113 5.00 7.72 6.80
C LEU A 113 3.81 7.86 5.85
N ASN A 114 2.92 6.86 5.82
CA ASN A 114 1.76 6.89 4.94
C ASN A 114 0.72 7.96 5.38
N VAL A 115 0.43 8.02 6.67
CA VAL A 115 -0.56 8.96 7.24
C VAL A 115 -0.05 10.41 7.18
N SER A 116 1.19 10.67 7.57
CA SER A 116 1.75 12.04 7.58
C SER A 116 1.75 12.66 6.18
N SER A 117 2.14 11.88 5.17
CA SER A 117 2.19 12.31 3.78
C SER A 117 0.81 12.62 3.20
N THR A 118 -0.20 11.85 3.61
CA THR A 118 -1.60 12.09 3.20
C THR A 118 -2.14 13.39 3.81
N VAL A 119 -1.84 13.63 5.09
CA VAL A 119 -2.25 14.87 5.80
C VAL A 119 -1.57 16.10 5.22
N GLU A 120 -0.27 16.03 4.92
CA GLU A 120 0.46 17.14 4.29
C GLU A 120 -0.13 17.53 2.94
N ARG A 121 -0.51 16.55 2.11
CA ARG A 121 -1.18 16.83 0.83
C ARG A 121 -2.52 17.53 1.01
N LEU A 122 -3.34 17.10 1.97
CA LEU A 122 -4.64 17.74 2.19
C LEU A 122 -4.47 19.21 2.57
N ARG A 123 -3.44 19.52 3.38
CA ARG A 123 -3.13 20.90 3.77
C ARG A 123 -2.64 21.77 2.62
N THR A 124 -1.88 21.22 1.67
CA THR A 124 -1.42 21.99 0.51
C THR A 124 -2.53 22.23 -0.51
N VAL A 125 -3.41 21.26 -0.73
CA VAL A 125 -4.57 21.42 -1.62
C VAL A 125 -5.55 22.47 -1.10
N ASP A 126 -5.79 22.52 0.21
CA ASP A 126 -6.65 23.56 0.82
C ASP A 126 -6.03 24.96 0.74
N HIS A 127 -4.69 25.07 0.71
CA HIS A 127 -4.02 26.37 0.53
C HIS A 127 -4.15 26.88 -0.92
N ASP A 128 -3.99 26.00 -1.90
CA ASP A 128 -4.06 26.36 -3.33
C ASP A 128 -5.49 26.68 -3.82
N GLN A 129 -6.54 26.44 -3.02
CA GLN A 129 -7.92 26.81 -3.35
C GLN A 129 -8.35 28.19 -2.81
N HIS A 130 -7.45 28.90 -2.12
CA HIS A 130 -7.73 30.20 -1.51
C HIS A 130 -6.93 31.38 -2.09
N ASP A 131 -6.15 31.15 -3.16
CA ASP A 131 -5.46 32.17 -3.97
C ASP A 131 -6.11 32.32 -5.37
#